data_AF-A0A3B0TN10-F1
#
_entry.id   AF-A0A3B0TN10-F1
#
_cell.length_a   1.000
_cell.length_b   1.000
_cell.length_c   1.000
_cell.angle_alpha   90.00
_cell.angle_beta   90.00
_cell.angle_gamma   90.00
#
_symmetry.space_group_name_H-M   'P 1'
#
loop_
_entity.id
_entity.type
_entity.pdbx_description
1 polymer ?
#
loop_
_entity_poly.entity_id
_entity_poly.type
_entity_poly.pdbx_seq_one_letter_code
_entity_poly.pdbx_strand_id
1 'polypeptide(L)'
;MDEKLISKKKPAYPINEQLYNYLTEYNRNIKIPVFYDDLLRFVGGVEVYDKNGDDTLWIRVYYAEHERDEIDLSLKRMYVILHGDGSEDSLPFLTVDAIDYCTFGNSKPFRVKIRNILNDNHTYLYVKKADASRVYGLELEHILSPNNINFLVYKD
;
A
#
# COMPACT_ATOMS: atom_id res chain seq x y z
N MET A 1 2.77 -25.12 19.40
CA MET A 1 3.63 -24.26 18.55
C MET A 1 3.76 -22.97 19.34
N ASP A 2 4.92 -22.73 19.96
CA ASP A 2 5.11 -21.59 20.85
C ASP A 2 4.81 -20.30 20.09
N GLU A 3 3.74 -19.60 20.49
CA GLU A 3 3.51 -18.23 20.03
C GLU A 3 4.74 -17.43 20.46
N LYS A 4 5.59 -17.06 19.51
CA LYS A 4 6.56 -15.98 19.70
C LYS A 4 5.77 -14.68 19.90
N LEU A 5 5.24 -14.50 21.11
CA LEU A 5 4.55 -13.30 21.54
C LEU A 5 5.54 -12.15 21.45
N ILE A 6 5.28 -11.23 20.51
CA ILE A 6 6.05 -10.01 20.37
C ILE A 6 5.98 -9.26 21.71
N SER A 7 7.08 -9.28 22.46
CA SER A 7 7.13 -8.72 23.82
C SER A 7 7.09 -7.19 23.84
N LYS A 8 7.47 -6.55 22.74
CA LYS A 8 7.46 -5.10 22.56
C LYS A 8 6.93 -4.74 21.18
N LYS A 9 5.79 -4.04 21.14
CA LYS A 9 5.29 -3.40 19.94
C LYS A 9 5.58 -1.91 20.00
N LYS A 10 6.01 -1.36 18.87
CA LYS A 10 6.12 0.09 18.70
C LYS A 10 4.71 0.69 18.80
N PRO A 11 4.49 1.75 19.59
CA PRO A 11 3.21 2.46 19.59
C PRO A 11 2.96 3.10 18.21
N ALA A 12 1.69 3.21 17.83
CA ALA A 12 1.30 3.97 16.65
C ALA A 12 1.32 5.46 16.98
N TYR A 13 2.03 6.25 16.20
CA TYR A 13 2.11 7.70 16.38
C TYR A 13 1.19 8.40 15.38
N PRO A 14 0.17 9.16 15.82
CA PRO A 14 -0.73 9.85 14.91
C PRO A 14 0.00 10.97 14.18
N ILE A 15 -0.48 11.31 12.99
CA ILE A 15 -0.01 12.49 12.27
C ILE A 15 -0.57 13.73 12.97
N ASN A 16 0.32 14.52 13.57
CA ASN A 16 -0.08 15.76 14.23
C ASN A 16 -0.33 16.88 13.20
N GLU A 17 -0.91 17.98 13.67
CA GLU A 17 -1.26 19.13 12.83
C GLU A 17 -0.04 19.72 12.09
N GLN A 18 1.13 19.78 12.75
CA GLN A 18 2.35 20.32 12.13
C GLN A 18 2.80 19.46 10.94
N LEU A 19 2.86 18.13 11.12
CA LEU A 19 3.21 17.21 10.05
C LEU A 19 2.14 17.20 8.96
N TYR A 20 0.86 17.27 9.32
CA TYR A 20 -0.23 17.36 8.36
C TYR A 20 -0.12 18.61 7.47
N ASN A 21 0.16 19.77 8.06
CA ASN A 21 0.32 21.03 7.32
C ASN A 21 1.53 20.96 6.40
N TYR A 22 2.66 20.42 6.89
CA TYR A 22 3.85 20.16 6.07
C TYR A 22 3.52 19.26 4.87
N LEU A 23 2.90 18.10 5.09
CA LEU A 23 2.53 17.18 4.00
C LEU A 23 1.58 17.82 3.00
N THR A 24 0.71 18.72 3.45
CA THR A 24 -0.21 19.46 2.58
C THR A 24 0.54 20.48 1.72
N GLU A 25 1.46 21.24 2.31
CA GLU A 25 2.31 22.21 1.62
C GLU A 25 3.14 21.56 0.49
N TYR A 26 3.65 20.35 0.74
CA TYR A 26 4.46 19.60 -0.23
C TYR A 26 3.65 18.61 -1.10
N ASN A 27 2.32 18.77 -1.19
CA ASN A 27 1.43 17.94 -2.03
C ASN A 27 1.50 16.43 -1.74
N ARG A 28 1.80 16.05 -0.50
CA ARG A 28 1.81 14.65 -0.01
C ARG A 28 0.49 14.23 0.63
N ASN A 29 -0.36 15.20 0.98
CA ASN A 29 -1.67 14.95 1.56
C ASN A 29 -2.78 15.07 0.50
N ILE A 30 -3.20 13.94 -0.07
CA ILE A 30 -4.17 13.89 -1.17
C ILE A 30 -5.29 12.92 -0.80
N LYS A 31 -6.55 13.26 -1.12
CA LYS A 31 -7.66 12.32 -0.96
C LYS A 31 -7.43 11.10 -1.87
N ILE A 32 -7.32 9.93 -1.26
CA ILE A 32 -7.10 8.67 -1.95
C ILE A 32 -8.43 7.95 -2.26
N PRO A 33 -8.53 7.21 -3.38
CA PRO A 33 -9.72 6.45 -3.78
C PRO A 33 -9.94 5.14 -3.02
N VAL A 34 -8.96 4.64 -2.28
CA VAL A 34 -9.09 3.39 -1.50
C VAL A 34 -8.51 3.56 -0.10
N PHE A 35 -9.25 3.13 0.91
CA PHE A 35 -8.78 3.12 2.29
C PHE A 35 -8.22 1.76 2.67
N TYR A 36 -7.37 1.75 3.68
CA TYR A 36 -6.85 0.50 4.25
C TYR A 36 -7.99 -0.41 4.73
N ASP A 37 -9.03 0.17 5.34
CA ASP A 37 -10.17 -0.59 5.85
C ASP A 37 -11.06 -1.17 4.72
N ASP A 38 -11.04 -0.58 3.52
CA ASP A 38 -11.68 -1.21 2.35
C ASP A 38 -11.00 -2.52 1.99
N LEU A 39 -9.67 -2.52 1.99
CA LEU A 39 -8.87 -3.71 1.67
C LEU A 39 -8.99 -4.80 2.73
N LEU A 40 -9.37 -4.47 3.97
CA LEU A 40 -9.63 -5.46 5.02
C LEU A 40 -10.91 -6.28 4.80
N ARG A 41 -11.79 -5.89 3.86
CA ARG A 41 -13.04 -6.60 3.55
C ARG A 41 -12.87 -7.87 2.70
N PHE A 42 -11.63 -8.36 2.55
CA PHE A 42 -11.39 -9.60 1.81
C PHE A 42 -12.16 -10.78 2.43
N VAL A 43 -12.59 -11.72 1.58
CA VAL A 43 -13.43 -12.86 2.00
C VAL A 43 -12.63 -14.14 2.21
N GLY A 44 -11.37 -14.15 1.77
CA GLY A 44 -10.44 -15.23 2.05
C GLY A 44 -9.05 -14.94 1.48
N GLY A 45 -8.15 -15.90 1.63
CA GLY A 45 -6.81 -15.82 1.07
C GLY A 45 -6.09 -17.15 1.04
N VAL A 46 -4.92 -17.15 0.40
CA VAL A 46 -4.02 -18.32 0.28
C VAL A 46 -2.58 -17.90 0.59
N GLU A 47 -1.81 -18.80 1.20
CA GLU A 47 -0.40 -18.57 1.49
C GLU A 47 0.40 -18.38 0.20
N VAL A 48 1.33 -17.42 0.22
CA VAL A 48 2.25 -17.17 -0.89
C VAL A 48 3.60 -17.80 -0.55
N TYR A 49 4.00 -18.77 -1.35
CA TYR A 49 5.32 -19.39 -1.28
C TYR A 49 6.26 -18.76 -2.30
N ASP A 50 7.55 -18.71 -1.98
CA ASP A 50 8.58 -18.27 -2.92
C ASP A 50 8.94 -19.38 -3.93
N LYS A 51 9.91 -19.09 -4.80
CA LYS A 51 10.38 -20.03 -5.83
C LYS A 51 11.03 -21.32 -5.28
N ASN A 52 11.44 -21.32 -4.01
CA ASN A 52 12.04 -22.47 -3.33
C ASN A 52 11.00 -23.27 -2.54
N GLY A 53 9.75 -22.79 -2.49
CA GLY A 53 8.68 -23.39 -1.67
C GLY A 53 8.68 -22.90 -0.23
N ASP A 54 9.44 -21.84 0.10
CA ASP A 54 9.48 -21.27 1.44
C ASP A 54 8.32 -20.29 1.64
N ASP A 55 7.72 -20.31 2.83
CA ASP A 55 6.60 -19.44 3.19
C ASP A 55 7.06 -17.97 3.25
N THR A 56 6.46 -17.11 2.43
CA THR A 56 6.78 -15.67 2.41
C THR A 56 6.10 -14.88 3.53
N LEU A 57 5.22 -15.52 4.30
CA LEU A 57 4.38 -14.96 5.36
C LEU A 57 3.35 -13.92 4.85
N TRP A 58 3.20 -13.82 3.52
CA TRP A 58 2.15 -13.06 2.87
C TRP A 58 0.98 -13.98 2.54
N ILE A 59 -0.23 -13.47 2.72
CA ILE A 59 -1.46 -14.14 2.29
C ILE A 59 -2.02 -13.38 1.10
N ARG A 60 -2.14 -14.03 -0.05
CA ARG A 60 -2.85 -13.47 -1.21
C ARG A 60 -4.33 -13.47 -0.92
N VAL A 61 -4.92 -12.29 -0.83
CA VAL A 61 -6.34 -12.12 -0.49
C VAL A 61 -7.20 -11.97 -1.73
N TYR A 62 -8.47 -12.35 -1.60
CA TYR A 62 -9.48 -12.17 -2.65
C TYR A 62 -10.77 -11.58 -2.05
N TYR A 63 -11.46 -10.82 -2.88
CA TYR A 63 -12.67 -10.08 -2.53
C TYR A 63 -13.90 -10.71 -3.16
N ALA A 64 -15.08 -10.35 -2.67
CA ALA A 64 -16.32 -10.76 -3.30
C ALA A 64 -16.38 -10.21 -4.74
N GLU A 65 -16.96 -10.97 -5.65
CA GLU A 65 -17.01 -10.64 -7.08
C GLU A 65 -17.60 -9.25 -7.34
N HIS A 66 -18.64 -8.87 -6.59
CA HIS A 66 -19.31 -7.58 -6.71
C HIS A 66 -18.50 -6.39 -6.20
N GLU A 67 -17.46 -6.60 -5.38
CA GLU A 67 -16.57 -5.53 -4.87
C GLU A 67 -15.25 -5.45 -5.66
N ARG A 68 -14.90 -6.54 -6.34
CA ARG A 68 -13.58 -6.71 -6.97
C ARG A 68 -13.28 -5.60 -7.98
N ASP A 69 -14.21 -5.30 -8.87
CA ASP A 69 -14.00 -4.31 -9.93
C ASP A 69 -13.80 -2.90 -9.36
N GLU A 70 -14.51 -2.56 -8.29
CA GLU A 70 -14.39 -1.26 -7.61
C GLU A 70 -13.03 -1.15 -6.90
N ILE A 71 -12.61 -2.20 -6.20
CA ILE A 71 -11.31 -2.26 -5.52
C ILE A 71 -10.17 -2.17 -6.54
N ASP A 72 -10.23 -2.96 -7.62
CA ASP A 72 -9.22 -2.95 -8.67
C ASP A 72 -9.13 -1.58 -9.35
N LEU A 73 -10.26 -0.95 -9.69
CA LEU A 73 -10.28 0.40 -10.25
C LEU A 73 -9.65 1.41 -9.30
N SER A 74 -9.97 1.33 -8.00
CA SER A 74 -9.45 2.26 -6.99
C SER A 74 -7.95 2.10 -6.78
N LEU A 75 -7.44 0.87 -6.83
CA LEU A 75 -6.00 0.57 -6.78
C LEU A 75 -5.26 1.04 -8.04
N LYS A 76 -5.85 0.89 -9.23
CA LYS A 76 -5.28 1.44 -10.47
C LYS A 76 -5.24 2.97 -10.43
N ARG A 77 -6.29 3.62 -9.90
CA ARG A 77 -6.28 5.08 -9.67
C ARG A 77 -5.19 5.50 -8.68
N MET A 78 -5.00 4.76 -7.59
CA MET A 78 -3.87 5.00 -6.68
C MET A 78 -2.53 4.97 -7.39
N TYR A 79 -2.31 4.02 -8.29
CA TYR A 79 -1.09 3.93 -9.09
C TYR A 79 -0.90 5.17 -9.96
N VAL A 80 -1.95 5.59 -10.68
CA VAL A 80 -1.91 6.76 -11.55
C VAL A 80 -1.60 8.03 -10.77
N ILE A 81 -2.17 8.20 -9.57
CA ILE A 81 -1.90 9.37 -8.72
C ILE A 81 -0.45 9.34 -8.20
N LEU A 82 0.11 8.16 -7.89
CA LEU A 82 1.47 8.02 -7.34
C LEU A 82 2.59 8.10 -8.39
N HIS A 83 2.34 7.65 -9.62
CA HIS A 83 3.36 7.47 -10.64
C HIS A 83 3.09 8.22 -11.95
N GLY A 84 1.86 8.64 -12.18
CA GLY A 84 1.46 9.41 -13.35
C GLY A 84 1.30 10.90 -13.07
N ASP A 85 0.78 11.60 -14.05
CA ASP A 85 0.37 13.00 -13.98
C ASP A 85 -1.08 13.18 -13.48
N GLY A 86 -1.71 12.09 -13.02
CA GLY A 86 -3.12 12.05 -12.64
C GLY A 86 -4.08 11.75 -13.79
N SER A 87 -3.59 11.55 -15.03
CA SER A 87 -4.44 11.18 -16.17
C SER A 87 -4.91 9.72 -16.10
N GLU A 88 -6.22 9.53 -16.27
CA GLU A 88 -6.83 8.19 -16.27
C GLU A 88 -6.63 7.41 -17.59
N ASP A 89 -5.94 8.00 -18.57
CA ASP A 89 -5.69 7.40 -19.90
C ASP A 89 -4.95 6.07 -19.82
N SER A 90 -4.16 5.87 -18.76
CA SER A 90 -3.41 4.63 -18.52
C SER A 90 -4.23 3.52 -17.85
N LEU A 91 -5.37 3.83 -17.23
CA LEU A 91 -6.17 2.86 -16.45
C LEU A 91 -6.56 1.59 -17.24
N PRO A 92 -6.98 1.66 -18.52
CA PRO A 92 -7.33 0.47 -19.30
C PRO A 92 -6.16 -0.50 -19.50
N PHE A 93 -4.93 0.00 -19.39
CA PHE A 93 -3.70 -0.77 -19.59
C PHE A 93 -3.10 -1.29 -18.28
N LEU A 94 -3.70 -0.96 -17.13
CA LEU A 94 -3.25 -1.43 -15.83
C LEU A 94 -4.10 -2.60 -15.36
N THR A 95 -3.46 -3.57 -14.72
CA THR A 95 -4.13 -4.69 -14.06
C THR A 95 -3.58 -4.88 -12.64
N VAL A 96 -4.46 -5.28 -11.72
CA VAL A 96 -4.07 -5.72 -10.38
C VAL A 96 -3.83 -7.22 -10.46
N ASP A 97 -2.56 -7.62 -10.46
CA ASP A 97 -2.17 -9.04 -10.54
C ASP A 97 -2.36 -9.75 -9.20
N ALA A 98 -2.12 -9.04 -8.10
CA ALA A 98 -2.13 -9.59 -6.76
C ALA A 98 -2.37 -8.53 -5.70
N ILE A 99 -3.13 -8.90 -4.67
CA ILE A 99 -3.26 -8.15 -3.42
C ILE A 99 -2.83 -9.11 -2.32
N ASP A 100 -1.69 -8.84 -1.71
CA ASP A 100 -1.13 -9.66 -0.65
C ASP A 100 -1.22 -8.91 0.68
N TYR A 101 -1.73 -9.57 1.72
CA TYR A 101 -1.86 -9.05 3.07
C TYR A 101 -0.81 -9.67 3.98
N CYS A 102 -0.11 -8.82 4.73
CA CYS A 102 0.85 -9.26 5.72
C CYS A 102 0.12 -9.55 7.04
N THR A 103 0.12 -10.80 7.48
CA THR A 103 -0.55 -11.20 8.73
C THR A 103 0.26 -10.86 9.97
N PHE A 104 1.56 -10.65 9.80
CA PHE A 104 2.51 -10.40 10.87
C PHE A 104 2.94 -8.92 10.93
N GLY A 105 3.50 -8.51 12.06
CA GLY A 105 4.00 -7.15 12.27
C GLY A 105 2.95 -6.14 12.75
N ASN A 106 3.42 -4.92 13.09
CA ASN A 106 2.59 -3.92 13.77
C ASN A 106 1.57 -3.25 12.85
N SER A 107 1.93 -2.97 11.58
CA SER A 107 1.06 -2.21 10.67
C SER A 107 0.33 -3.05 9.63
N LYS A 108 0.55 -4.38 9.62
CA LYS A 108 -0.07 -5.37 8.71
C LYS A 108 -0.33 -4.83 7.29
N PRO A 109 0.73 -4.45 6.55
CA PRO A 109 0.57 -3.78 5.27
C PRO A 109 -0.10 -4.66 4.21
N PHE A 110 -0.76 -4.02 3.25
CA PHE A 110 -1.05 -4.64 1.96
C PHE A 110 0.06 -4.35 0.96
N ARG A 111 0.39 -5.34 0.14
CA ARG A 111 1.27 -5.24 -1.03
C ARG A 111 0.44 -5.55 -2.27
N VAL A 112 0.27 -4.57 -3.13
CA VAL A 112 -0.54 -4.67 -4.34
C VAL A 112 0.38 -4.67 -5.56
N LYS A 113 0.34 -5.72 -6.35
CA LYS A 113 1.09 -5.82 -7.61
C LYS A 113 0.24 -5.26 -8.73
N ILE A 114 0.69 -4.15 -9.31
CA ILE A 114 0.07 -3.53 -10.48
C ILE A 114 0.97 -3.75 -11.68
N ARG A 115 0.42 -4.23 -12.78
CA ARG A 115 1.13 -4.54 -14.02
C ARG A 115 0.54 -3.76 -15.18
N ASN A 116 1.42 -3.25 -16.03
CA ASN A 116 1.05 -2.64 -17.29
C ASN A 116 1.02 -3.75 -18.36
N ILE A 117 -0.13 -3.96 -18.99
CA ILE A 117 -0.33 -5.06 -19.95
C ILE A 117 0.37 -4.81 -21.30
N LEU A 118 0.75 -3.57 -21.61
CA LEU A 118 1.38 -3.22 -22.89
C LEU A 118 2.87 -3.61 -22.93
N ASN A 119 3.55 -3.59 -21.80
CA ASN A 119 4.99 -3.84 -21.71
C ASN A 119 5.38 -4.87 -20.63
N ASP A 120 4.41 -5.44 -19.93
CA ASP A 120 4.56 -6.42 -18.85
C ASP A 120 5.34 -5.91 -17.62
N ASN A 121 5.62 -4.60 -17.55
CA ASN A 121 6.25 -4.00 -16.38
C ASN A 121 5.30 -3.99 -15.20
N HIS A 122 5.82 -4.24 -14.00
CA HIS A 122 5.02 -4.23 -12.78
C HIS A 122 5.65 -3.38 -11.69
N THR A 123 4.82 -2.93 -10.76
CA THR A 123 5.20 -2.15 -9.58
C THR A 123 4.40 -2.63 -8.39
N TYR A 124 5.01 -2.57 -7.21
CA TYR A 124 4.33 -2.87 -5.96
C TYR A 124 3.92 -1.58 -5.25
N LEU A 125 2.62 -1.42 -5.03
CA LEU A 125 2.08 -0.42 -4.12
C LEU A 125 1.97 -1.01 -2.71
N TYR A 126 2.32 -0.22 -1.70
CA TYR A 126 2.15 -0.61 -0.31
C TYR A 126 1.11 0.27 0.37
N VAL A 127 0.00 -0.32 0.81
CA VAL A 127 -1.04 0.38 1.58
C VAL A 127 -0.87 0.04 3.05
N LYS A 128 -0.68 1.05 3.89
CA LYS A 128 -0.42 0.91 5.33
C LYS A 128 -1.21 1.96 6.09
N LYS A 129 -1.60 1.65 7.33
CA LYS A 129 -2.07 2.66 8.27
C LYS A 129 -1.00 3.73 8.47
N ALA A 130 -1.42 4.99 8.50
CA ALA A 130 -0.53 6.11 8.66
C ALA A 130 0.14 6.05 10.03
N ASP A 131 1.41 6.45 10.07
CA ASP A 131 2.19 6.51 11.32
C ASP A 131 3.24 7.59 11.13
N ALA A 132 3.21 8.61 12.00
CA ALA A 132 4.05 9.80 11.85
C ALA A 132 5.53 9.44 11.73
N SER A 133 6.03 8.51 12.55
CA SER A 133 7.45 8.13 12.48
C SER A 133 7.83 7.37 11.20
N ARG A 134 6.88 6.74 10.49
CA ARG A 134 7.13 6.23 9.13
C ARG A 134 7.18 7.37 8.13
N VAL A 135 6.25 8.32 8.22
CA VAL A 135 6.20 9.48 7.33
C VAL A 135 7.46 10.31 7.46
N TYR A 136 7.92 10.61 8.68
CA TYR A 136 9.21 11.29 8.89
C TYR A 136 10.38 10.53 8.27
N GLY A 137 10.40 9.20 8.38
CA GLY A 137 11.43 8.38 7.74
C GLY A 137 11.37 8.46 6.22
N LEU A 138 10.17 8.42 5.63
CA LEU A 138 9.99 8.54 4.18
C LEU A 138 10.40 9.92 3.65
N GLU A 139 10.08 11.00 4.38
CA GLU A 139 10.53 12.36 4.04
C GLU A 139 12.05 12.48 4.13
N LEU A 140 12.66 11.96 5.20
CA LEU A 140 14.11 11.99 5.36
C LEU A 140 14.81 11.25 4.21
N GLU A 141 14.32 10.07 3.86
CA GLU A 141 14.85 9.31 2.72
C GLU A 141 14.59 10.03 1.40
N HIS A 142 13.43 10.66 1.21
CA HIS A 142 13.12 11.43 0.00
C HIS A 142 14.10 12.61 -0.18
N ILE A 143 14.53 13.25 0.91
CA ILE A 143 15.47 14.38 0.89
C ILE A 143 16.92 13.92 0.68
N LEU A 144 17.32 12.80 1.30
CA LEU A 144 18.72 12.38 1.36
C LEU A 144 19.12 11.39 0.26
N SER A 145 18.18 10.62 -0.27
CA SER A 145 18.44 9.59 -1.26
C SER A 145 18.55 10.18 -2.67
N PRO A 146 19.44 9.64 -3.54
CA PRO A 146 19.45 9.98 -4.96
C PRO A 146 18.17 9.53 -5.70
N ASN A 147 17.42 8.59 -5.10
CA ASN A 147 16.17 8.08 -5.67
C ASN A 147 14.99 8.67 -4.93
N ASN A 148 14.11 9.35 -5.66
CA ASN A 148 12.88 9.89 -5.11
C ASN A 148 11.92 8.77 -4.69
N ILE A 149 11.47 8.84 -3.44
CA ILE A 149 10.39 7.99 -2.94
C ILE A 149 9.05 8.67 -3.23
N ASN A 150 8.13 7.92 -3.85
CA ASN A 150 6.75 8.35 -4.04
C ASN A 150 5.88 7.74 -2.94
N PHE A 151 5.28 8.61 -2.14
CA PHE A 151 4.26 8.21 -1.18
C PHE A 151 3.23 9.33 -1.02
N LEU A 152 2.05 8.92 -0.56
CA LEU A 152 0.94 9.79 -0.24
C LEU A 152 0.39 9.38 1.10
N VAL A 153 -0.21 10.34 1.77
CA VAL A 153 -0.86 10.16 3.06
C VAL A 153 -2.24 10.76 2.97
N TYR A 154 -3.22 10.09 3.57
CA TYR A 154 -4.55 10.65 3.72
C TYR A 154 -5.14 10.19 5.04
N LYS A 155 -5.29 11.11 5.99
CA LYS A 155 -5.76 10.81 7.34
C LYS A 155 -4.94 9.69 8.01
N ASP A 156 -5.57 8.91 8.88
CA ASP A 156 -5.01 7.80 9.66
C ASP A 156 -5.11 6.44 8.95
#